data_AF-A0A233HLB1-F1
#
_entry.id   AF-A0A233HLB1-F1
#
_cell.length_a   1.000
_cell.length_b   1.000
_cell.length_c   1.000
_cell.angle_alpha   90.00
_cell.angle_beta   90.00
_cell.angle_gamma   90.00
#
_symmetry.space_group_name_H-M   'P 1'
#
loop_
_entity.id
_entity.type
_entity.pdbx_description
1 polymer ?
#
loop_
_entity_poly.entity_id
_entity_poly.type
_entity_poly.pdbx_seq_one_letter_code
_entity_poly.pdbx_strand_id
1 'polypeptide(L)' 'MTIRDSIEALEQQIYVACSEGDYETVNQLEHQLEVLLYKAQHPFDDDPNGLNSGSTTNDEWR' A
#
# COMPACT_ATOMS: atom_id res chain seq x y z
N MET A 1 6.66 13.60 -7.18
CA MET A 1 6.01 12.28 -7.13
C MET A 1 5.72 11.95 -5.68
N THR A 2 4.46 12.03 -5.29
CA THR A 2 3.99 11.70 -3.93
C THR A 2 3.60 10.24 -3.89
N ILE A 3 3.64 9.59 -2.72
CA ILE A 3 3.24 8.17 -2.58
C ILE A 3 1.83 7.91 -3.14
N ARG A 4 0.93 8.92 -3.07
CA ARG A 4 -0.41 8.87 -3.68
C ARG A 4 -0.39 8.74 -5.20
N ASP A 5 0.47 9.51 -5.88
CA ASP A 5 0.66 9.44 -7.34
C ASP A 5 1.20 8.06 -7.76
N SER A 6 2.07 7.46 -6.94
CA SER A 6 2.54 6.08 -7.15
C SER A 6 1.45 5.02 -6.92
N ILE A 7 0.54 5.24 -5.98
CA ILE A 7 -0.62 4.35 -5.74
C ILE A 7 -1.58 4.42 -6.93
N GLU A 8 -1.95 5.62 -7.37
CA GLU A 8 -2.84 5.81 -8.52
C GLU A 8 -2.25 5.18 -9.80
N ALA A 9 -0.94 5.31 -10.00
CA ALA A 9 -0.25 4.67 -11.12
C ALA A 9 -0.26 3.13 -11.03
N LEU A 10 -0.13 2.55 -9.83
CA LEU A 10 -0.21 1.10 -9.63
C LEU A 10 -1.62 0.57 -9.84
N GLU A 11 -2.65 1.28 -9.35
CA GLU A 11 -4.05 0.91 -9.58
C GLU A 11 -4.42 0.88 -11.07
N GLN A 12 -3.95 1.87 -11.84
CA GLN A 12 -4.15 1.87 -13.29
C GLN A 12 -3.44 0.71 -13.99
N GLN A 13 -2.21 0.39 -13.57
CA GLN A 13 -1.48 -0.74 -14.13
C GLN A 13 -2.15 -2.07 -13.80
N ILE A 14 -2.71 -2.21 -12.58
CA ILE A 14 -3.49 -3.39 -12.18
C ILE A 14 -4.71 -3.53 -13.08
N TYR A 15 -5.44 -2.45 -13.33
CA TYR A 15 -6.62 -2.45 -14.20
C TYR A 15 -6.29 -2.89 -15.64
N VAL A 16 -5.18 -2.39 -16.19
CA VAL A 16 -4.70 -2.76 -17.53
C VAL A 16 -4.25 -4.23 -17.58
N ALA A 17 -3.42 -4.67 -16.64
CA ALA A 17 -2.94 -6.05 -16.56
C ALA A 17 -4.09 -7.06 -16.36
N CYS A 18 -5.14 -6.70 -15.60
CA CYS A 18 -6.35 -7.50 -15.46
C CYS A 18 -7.11 -7.65 -16.79
N SER A 19 -7.12 -6.59 -17.62
CA SER A 19 -7.74 -6.61 -18.95
C SER A 19 -6.95 -7.45 -19.95
N GLU A 20 -5.63 -7.55 -19.76
CA GLU A 20 -4.73 -8.39 -20.56
C GLU A 20 -4.66 -9.85 -20.06
N GLY A 21 -5.22 -10.14 -18.88
CA GLY A 21 -5.16 -11.47 -18.26
C GLY A 21 -3.77 -11.81 -17.70
N ASP A 22 -2.93 -10.80 -17.48
CA ASP A 22 -1.55 -10.94 -17.06
C ASP A 22 -1.45 -10.98 -15.52
N TYR A 23 -1.88 -12.11 -14.95
CA TYR A 23 -2.02 -12.28 -13.50
C TYR A 23 -0.67 -12.24 -12.76
N GLU A 24 0.44 -12.57 -13.42
CA GLU A 24 1.78 -12.42 -12.85
C GLU A 24 2.09 -10.96 -12.57
N THR A 25 1.82 -10.09 -13.56
CA THR A 25 1.97 -8.64 -13.45
C THR A 25 1.03 -8.07 -12.39
N VAL A 26 -0.24 -8.49 -12.35
CA VAL A 26 -1.19 -8.08 -11.29
C VAL A 26 -0.66 -8.39 -9.89
N ASN A 27 -0.20 -9.62 -9.66
CA ASN A 27 0.31 -10.05 -8.35
C ASN A 27 1.55 -9.28 -7.90
N GLN A 28 2.41 -8.87 -8.85
CA GLN A 28 3.56 -8.01 -8.56
C GLN A 28 3.14 -6.57 -8.25
N LEU A 29 2.13 -6.04 -8.94
CA LEU A 29 1.62 -4.69 -8.71
C LEU A 29 0.87 -4.58 -7.39
N GLU A 30 0.10 -5.60 -7.00
CA GLU A 30 -0.57 -5.67 -5.69
C GLU A 30 0.43 -5.67 -4.54
N HIS A 31 1.51 -6.47 -4.62
CA HIS A 31 2.57 -6.45 -3.61
C HIS A 31 3.23 -5.06 -3.48
N GLN A 32 3.46 -4.37 -4.60
CA GLN A 32 4.04 -3.03 -4.59
C GLN A 32 3.08 -2.01 -3.97
N LEU A 33 1.78 -2.14 -4.25
CA LEU A 33 0.73 -1.30 -3.68
C LEU A 33 0.64 -1.49 -2.17
N GLU A 34 0.69 -2.73 -1.69
CA GLU A 34 0.69 -3.06 -0.25
C GLU A 34 1.89 -2.44 0.47
N VAL A 35 3.10 -2.57 -0.07
CA VAL A 35 4.31 -1.96 0.51
C VAL A 35 4.22 -0.44 0.56
N LEU A 36 3.68 0.19 -0.49
CA LEU A 36 3.48 1.64 -0.51
C LEU A 36 2.40 2.09 0.46
N LEU A 37 1.32 1.32 0.62
CA LEU A 37 0.26 1.56 1.61
C LEU A 37 0.79 1.41 3.03
N TYR A 38 1.60 0.38 3.28
CA TYR A 38 2.25 0.18 4.56
C TYR A 38 3.17 1.35 4.88
N LYS A 39 4.03 1.76 3.94
CA LYS A 39 4.93 2.91 4.08
C LYS A 39 4.20 4.25 4.18
N ALA A 40 3.02 4.38 3.57
CA ALA A 40 2.15 5.54 3.70
C ALA A 40 1.47 5.61 5.08
N GLN A 41 1.09 4.46 5.64
CA GLN A 41 0.48 4.33 6.96
C GLN A 41 1.51 4.40 8.10
N HIS A 42 2.74 3.96 7.83
CA HIS A 42 3.86 3.88 8.78
C HIS A 42 5.06 4.72 8.33
N PRO A 43 4.92 6.04 8.08
CA PRO A 43 6.04 6.88 7.66
C PRO A 43 7.11 7.07 8.76
N PHE A 44 6.81 6.65 10.00
CA PHE A 44 7.68 6.76 11.18
C PHE A 44 8.17 5.41 11.74
N ASP A 45 7.77 4.28 11.15
CA ASP A 45 8.12 2.93 11.62
C ASP A 45 9.47 2.44 11.06
N ASP A 46 10.06 3.21 10.13
CA ASP A 46 11.45 3.06 9.67
C ASP A 46 12.47 3.62 10.70
N ASP A 47 12.07 3.80 11.97
CA ASP A 47 12.98 4.11 13.07
C ASP A 47 13.10 2.89 14.00
N PRO A 48 14.25 2.19 14.03
CA PRO A 48 14.45 1.02 14.90
C PRO A 48 14.40 1.34 16.41
N ASN A 49 14.10 2.58 16.82
CA ASN A 49 13.80 2.97 18.20
C ASN A 49 12.37 3.53 18.43
N GLY A 50 11.44 3.33 17.50
CA GLY A 50 10.04 3.77 17.61
C GLY A 50 9.19 2.99 18.62
N LEU A 51 9.60 2.96 19.89
CA LEU A 51 8.82 2.45 21.00
C LEU A 51 7.52 3.27 21.15
N ASN A 52 6.38 2.64 20.89
CA ASN A 52 5.06 2.97 21.43
C ASN A 52 4.50 4.37 21.12
N SER A 53 3.66 4.46 20.09
CA SER A 53 2.62 5.48 20.04
C SER A 53 1.39 5.03 19.25
N GLY A 54 0.37 4.60 19.99
CA GLY A 54 -1.01 4.96 19.66
C GLY A 54 -1.85 3.86 19.03
N SER A 55 -2.33 2.96 19.88
CA SER A 55 -3.60 2.24 19.71
C SER A 55 -4.76 3.25 19.56
N THR A 56 -4.93 3.80 18.36
CA THR A 56 -6.07 4.61 17.93
C THR A 56 -6.07 4.46 16.41
N THR A 57 -6.79 3.52 15.81
CA THR A 57 -8.25 3.60 15.63
C THR A 57 -8.73 2.24 15.13
N ASN A 58 -9.52 1.51 15.90
CA ASN A 58 -10.48 0.53 15.37
C ASN A 58 -11.61 0.33 16.39
N ASP A 59 -12.28 1.42 16.73
CA ASP A 59 -13.68 1.34 17.14
C ASP A 59 -14.45 1.16 15.84
N GLU A 60 -14.92 -0.06 15.54
CA GLU A 60 -16.02 -0.42 14.61
C GLU A 60 -16.05 -1.93 14.28
N TRP A 61 -16.10 -2.79 15.31
CA TRP A 61 -16.79 -4.07 15.18
C TRP A 61 -17.41 -4.44 16.54
N ARG A 62 -18.72 -4.25 16.63
CA ARG A 62 -19.55 -4.53 17.81
C ARG A 62 -20.02 -5.98 17.82
#